data_AF-A0A957FAL3-F1
#
_entry.id   AF-A0A957FAL3-F1
#
_cell.length_a   1.000
_cell.length_b   1.000
_cell.length_c   1.000
_cell.angle_alpha   90.00
_cell.angle_beta   90.00
_cell.angle_gamma   90.00
#
_symmetry.space_group_name_H-M   'P 1'
#
loop_
_entity.id
_entity.type
_entity.pdbx_description
1 polymer ?
#
loop_
_entity_poly.entity_id
_entity_poly.type
_entity_poly.pdbx_seq_one_letter_code
_entity_poly.pdbx_strand_id
1 'polypeptide(L)' 'MATTIDMQREDPLVGFHFAVEVQGHVTGYFTEVSGLGSEHEAIEHKVVNEKGVEVVLKIPGRLKWENIVL' A
#
# COMPACT_ATOMS: atom_id res chain seq x y z
N MET A 1 -23.10 35.96 -4.55
CA MET A 1 -21.83 36.01 -5.30
C MET A 1 -21.03 34.79 -4.88
N ALA A 2 -20.49 34.08 -5.87
CA ALA A 2 -20.06 32.68 -5.83
C ALA A 2 -19.07 32.35 -4.70
N THR A 3 -19.36 31.27 -3.96
CA THR A 3 -18.33 30.52 -3.24
C THR A 3 -17.68 29.61 -4.26
N THR A 4 -16.43 29.91 -4.60
CA THR A 4 -15.54 29.05 -5.39
C THR A 4 -15.52 27.65 -4.76
N ILE A 5 -16.09 26.66 -5.44
CA ILE A 5 -15.95 25.25 -5.04
C ILE A 5 -14.50 24.89 -5.36
N ASP A 6 -13.69 24.77 -4.32
CA ASP A 6 -12.29 24.35 -4.42
C ASP A 6 -12.26 22.84 -4.72
N MET A 7 -12.32 22.47 -6.01
CA MET A 7 -12.38 21.07 -6.47
C MET A 7 -11.05 20.31 -6.28
N GLN A 8 -10.02 20.94 -5.69
CA GLN A 8 -8.69 20.35 -5.51
C GLN A 8 -8.44 19.84 -4.09
N ARG A 9 -9.38 20.08 -3.15
CA ARG A 9 -9.27 19.58 -1.79
C ARG A 9 -10.03 18.27 -1.65
N GLU A 10 -9.31 17.17 -1.81
CA GLU A 10 -9.80 15.84 -1.46
C GLU A 10 -9.53 15.62 0.04
N ASP A 11 -10.57 15.81 0.86
CA ASP A 11 -10.48 15.47 2.29
C ASP A 11 -10.36 13.93 2.42
N PRO A 12 -9.47 13.42 3.29
CA PRO A 12 -9.20 12.00 3.37
C PRO A 12 -10.47 11.23 3.73
N LEU A 13 -10.74 10.15 2.98
CA LEU A 13 -11.86 9.28 3.27
C LEU A 13 -11.63 8.58 4.61
N VAL A 14 -12.66 8.60 5.44
CA VAL A 14 -12.68 7.93 6.74
C VAL A 14 -12.78 6.41 6.54
N GLY A 15 -11.91 5.66 7.22
CA GLY A 15 -11.75 4.21 7.03
C GLY A 15 -12.93 3.32 7.43
N PHE A 16 -14.04 3.88 7.90
CA PHE A 16 -15.25 3.12 8.26
C PHE A 16 -16.27 2.98 7.12
N HIS A 17 -16.08 3.67 5.99
CA HIS A 17 -16.99 3.59 4.86
C HIS A 17 -16.38 2.73 3.74
N PHE A 18 -16.54 1.42 3.86
CA PHE A 18 -16.07 0.45 2.87
C PHE A 18 -17.13 -0.61 2.56
N ALA A 19 -17.06 -1.18 1.36
CA ALA A 19 -17.86 -2.33 0.95
C ALA A 19 -16.89 -3.39 0.41
N VAL A 20 -17.07 -4.64 0.85
CA VAL A 20 -16.27 -5.78 0.36
C VAL A 20 -17.15 -6.60 -0.56
N GLU A 21 -16.71 -6.76 -1.81
CA GLU A 21 -17.32 -7.63 -2.79
C GLU A 21 -16.36 -8.78 -3.12
N VAL A 22 -16.81 -10.02 -2.91
CA VAL A 22 -16.04 -11.21 -3.30
C VAL A 22 -16.66 -11.82 -4.55
N GLN A 23 -15.94 -11.70 -5.67
CA GLN A 23 -16.26 -12.33 -6.97
C GLN A 23 -17.69 -12.08 -7.46
N GLY A 24 -18.29 -10.91 -7.16
CA GLY A 24 -19.67 -10.59 -7.56
C GLY A 24 -20.78 -11.35 -6.84
N HIS A 25 -20.47 -12.13 -5.79
CA HIS A 25 -21.45 -13.01 -5.13
C HIS A 25 -21.69 -12.67 -3.66
N VAL A 26 -20.69 -12.17 -2.93
CA VAL A 26 -20.82 -11.89 -1.50
C VAL A 26 -20.49 -10.42 -1.22
N THR A 27 -21.55 -9.65 -0.96
CA THR A 27 -21.52 -8.34 -0.31
C THR A 27 -21.84 -8.54 1.17
N GLY A 28 -20.79 -8.65 1.99
CA GLY A 28 -20.90 -8.76 3.44
C GLY A 28 -20.66 -7.40 4.11
N TYR A 29 -21.38 -7.12 5.20
CA TYR A 29 -21.02 -6.01 6.09
C TYR A 29 -19.99 -6.53 7.11
N PHE A 30 -18.75 -6.06 7.00
CA PHE A 30 -17.69 -6.36 7.95
C PHE A 30 -17.44 -5.16 8.87
N THR A 31 -17.06 -5.42 10.12
CA THR A 31 -16.73 -4.35 11.07
C THR A 31 -15.30 -3.84 10.91
N GLU A 32 -14.40 -4.68 10.37
CA GLU A 32 -13.00 -4.36 10.15
C GLU A 32 -12.47 -5.16 8.96
N VAL A 33 -11.58 -4.57 8.15
CA VAL A 33 -10.88 -5.26 7.05
C VAL A 33 -9.41 -4.90 7.15
N SER A 34 -8.54 -5.91 7.19
CA SER A 34 -7.09 -5.73 7.31
C SER A 34 -6.31 -6.71 6.43
N GLY A 35 -5.01 -6.50 6.29
CA GLY A 35 -4.14 -7.36 5.47
C GLY A 35 -4.26 -7.13 3.95
N LEU A 36 -4.83 -6.00 3.52
CA LEU A 36 -4.78 -5.53 2.12
C LEU A 36 -3.43 -4.85 1.79
N GLY A 37 -2.35 -5.47 2.24
CA GLY A 37 -0.98 -5.00 2.08
C GLY A 37 -0.20 -5.83 1.06
N SER A 38 0.66 -5.17 0.31
CA SER A 38 1.70 -5.84 -0.49
C SER A 38 3.05 -5.34 -0.02
N GLU A 39 3.90 -6.24 0.48
CA GLU A 39 5.24 -5.90 0.94
C GLU A 39 6.29 -6.42 -0.04
N HIS A 40 7.26 -5.56 -0.38
CA HIS A 40 8.45 -5.97 -1.10
C HIS A 40 9.61 -6.10 -0.12
N GLU A 41 10.23 -7.27 -0.07
CA GLU A 41 11.39 -7.48 0.79
C GLU A 41 12.58 -6.67 0.27
N ALA A 42 13.12 -5.73 1.05
CA ALA A 42 14.29 -4.96 0.64
C ALA A 42 15.57 -5.78 0.89
N ILE A 43 16.22 -6.24 -0.18
CA ILE A 43 17.46 -7.01 -0.10
C ILE A 43 18.64 -6.03 -0.15
N GLU A 44 19.54 -6.09 0.83
CA GLU A 44 20.77 -5.30 0.83
C GLU A 44 21.88 -6.04 0.07
N HIS A 45 22.37 -5.43 -1.01
CA HIS A 45 23.50 -5.91 -1.78
C HIS A 45 24.70 -4.97 -1.58
N LYS A 46 25.69 -5.43 -0.82
CA LYS A 46 26.92 -4.69 -0.54
C LYS A 46 27.92 -4.93 -1.66
N VAL A 47 28.31 -3.88 -2.36
CA VAL A 47 29.29 -3.91 -3.46
C VAL A 47 30.41 -2.94 -3.15
N VAL A 48 31.64 -3.31 -3.49
CA VAL A 48 32.80 -2.43 -3.40
C VAL A 48 33.01 -1.81 -4.78
N ASN A 49 33.02 -0.49 -4.86
CA ASN A 49 33.30 0.20 -6.11
C ASN A 49 34.81 0.14 -6.44
N GLU A 50 35.19 0.52 -7.66
CA GLU A 50 36.60 0.48 -8.11
C GLU A 50 37.56 1.35 -7.26
N LYS A 51 37.03 2.25 -6.43
CA LYS A 51 37.80 3.11 -5.52
C LYS A 51 37.89 2.55 -4.09
N GLY A 52 37.43 1.32 -3.87
CA GLY A 52 37.48 0.66 -2.55
C GLY A 52 36.42 1.14 -1.56
N VAL A 53 35.39 1.87 -2.01
CA VAL A 53 34.30 2.35 -1.15
C VAL A 53 33.15 1.35 -1.17
N GLU A 54 32.68 0.95 0.00
CA GLU A 54 31.48 0.12 0.16
C GLU A 54 30.22 0.92 -0.16
N VAL A 55 29.41 0.39 -1.09
CA VAL A 55 28.10 0.93 -1.46
C VAL A 55 27.05 -0.12 -1.13
N VAL A 56 26.04 0.27 -0.35
CA VAL A 56 24.89 -0.58 -0.03
C VAL A 56 23.77 -0.29 -1.02
N LEU A 57 23.48 -1.25 -1.90
CA LEU A 57 22.36 -1.18 -2.83
C LEU A 57 21.13 -1.85 -2.21
N LYS A 58 20.01 -1.11 -2.14
CA LYS A 58 18.72 -1.67 -1.75
C LYS A 58 18.02 -2.15 -3.02
N ILE A 59 17.92 -3.47 -3.18
CA ILE A 59 17.27 -4.10 -4.33
C ILE A 59 15.89 -4.61 -3.88
N PRO A 60 14.80 -4.29 -4.62
CA PRO A 60 13.49 -4.86 -4.32
C PRO A 60 13.54 -6.37 -4.57
N GLY A 61 13.29 -7.13 -3.53
CA GLY A 61 13.20 -8.59 -3.51
C GLY A 61 11.82 -9.09 -3.92
N ARG A 62 11.47 -10.30 -3.48
CA ARG A 62 10.19 -10.93 -3.84
C ARG A 62 9.02 -10.17 -3.22
N LEU A 63 7.97 -9.96 -4.02
CA LEU A 63 6.68 -9.49 -3.56
C LEU A 63 6.00 -10.56 -2.71
N LYS A 64 5.63 -10.19 -1.49
CA LYS A 64 4.81 -11.00 -0.59
C LYS A 64 3.49 -10.27 -0.38
N TRP A 65 2.40 -11.03 -0.50
CA TRP A 65 1.05 -10.55 -0.18
C TRP A 65 0.73 -10.97 1.23
N GLU A 66 0.13 -10.06 2.00
CA GLU A 66 -0.31 -10.37 3.35
C GLU A 66 -1.56 -11.26 3.36
N ASN A 67 -1.83 -11.88 4.51
CA ASN A 67 -3.07 -12.64 4.69
C ASN A 67 -4.22 -11.65 4.91
N ILE A 68 -5.23 -11.70 4.04
CA ILE A 68 -6.42 -10.87 4.15
C ILE A 68 -7.29 -11.38 5.30
N VAL A 69 -7.68 -10.47 6.19
CA VAL A 69 -8.60 -10.74 7.32
C VAL A 69 -9.83 -9.84 7.17
N LEU A 70 -11.01 -10.43 7.26
CA LEU A 70 -12.32 -9.82 7.14
C LEU A 70 -13.13 -10.05 8.42
#